data_AF-A0A662V379-F1
#
_entry.id   AF-A0A662V379-F1
#
_cell.length_a   1.000
_cell.length_b   1.000
_cell.length_c   1.000
_cell.angle_alpha   90.00
_cell.angle_beta   90.00
_cell.angle_gamma   90.00
#
_symmetry.space_group_name_H-M   'P 1'
#
loop_
_entity.id
_entity.type
_entity.pdbx_description
1 polymer ?
#
loop_
_entity_poly.entity_id
_entity_poly.type
_entity_poly.pdbx_seq_one_letter_code
_entity_poly.pdbx_strand_id
1 'polypeptide(L)'
;MPKLLPENEVRYILATDVGSTTTKARFFGKVNGEWRLIATGEAPTTVEKPFEDVTIGVRNAVVEVEELTGHKILRDDGQGMIMPYQGGKVGIDVYVSTSSAGG
;
A
#
# COMPACT_ATOMS: atom_id res chain seq x y z
N MET A 1 -14.42 -8.09 -11.63
CA MET A 1 -13.32 -8.08 -10.65
C MET A 1 -12.16 -8.86 -11.25
N PRO A 2 -10.90 -8.38 -11.17
CA PRO A 2 -9.76 -9.20 -11.55
C PRO A 2 -9.73 -10.48 -10.69
N LYS A 3 -9.32 -11.59 -11.28
CA LYS A 3 -9.21 -12.87 -10.58
C LYS A 3 -8.04 -12.78 -9.61
N LEU A 4 -8.26 -13.05 -8.33
CA LEU A 4 -7.17 -13.14 -7.36
C LEU A 4 -6.19 -14.24 -7.78
N LEU A 5 -4.89 -13.98 -7.62
CA LEU A 5 -3.86 -14.98 -7.84
C LEU A 5 -4.07 -16.15 -6.86
N PRO A 6 -3.78 -17.39 -7.28
CA PRO A 6 -3.64 -18.50 -6.35
C PRO A 6 -2.73 -18.12 -5.17
N GLU A 7 -3.06 -18.56 -3.94
CA GLU A 7 -2.34 -18.15 -2.72
C GLU A 7 -0.82 -18.43 -2.77
N ASN A 8 -0.44 -19.51 -3.45
CA ASN A 8 0.95 -19.91 -3.65
C ASN A 8 1.73 -18.97 -4.59
N GLU A 9 1.04 -18.15 -5.40
CA GLU A 9 1.65 -17.19 -6.33
C GLU A 9 1.79 -15.78 -5.72
N VAL A 10 1.01 -15.44 -4.68
CA VAL A 10 1.09 -14.15 -3.98
C VAL A 10 2.42 -14.04 -3.21
N ARG A 11 3.15 -12.95 -3.44
CA ARG A 11 4.43 -12.63 -2.80
C ARG A 11 4.36 -11.40 -1.90
N TYR A 12 3.64 -10.37 -2.32
CA TYR A 12 3.57 -9.09 -1.60
C TYR A 12 2.15 -8.57 -1.44
N ILE A 13 1.83 -8.11 -0.23
CA ILE A 13 0.52 -7.54 0.13
C ILE A 13 0.75 -6.16 0.73
N LEU A 14 -0.04 -5.19 0.27
CA LEU A 14 -0.13 -3.88 0.89
C LEU A 14 -1.52 -3.72 1.49
N ALA A 15 -1.57 -3.42 2.78
CA ALA A 15 -2.80 -3.03 3.47
C ALA A 15 -2.72 -1.58 3.91
N THR A 16 -3.75 -0.78 3.66
CA THR A 16 -3.87 0.57 4.19
C THR A 16 -5.05 0.72 5.13
N ASP A 17 -4.84 1.44 6.23
CA ASP A 17 -5.90 1.81 7.16
C ASP A 17 -6.00 3.34 7.19
N VAL A 18 -7.10 3.86 6.67
CA VAL A 18 -7.39 5.30 6.58
C VAL A 18 -8.21 5.70 7.81
N GLY A 19 -7.50 6.10 8.87
CA GLY A 19 -8.12 6.65 10.08
C GLY A 19 -8.45 8.13 9.93
N SER A 20 -9.17 8.71 10.89
CA SER A 20 -9.53 10.14 10.87
C SER A 20 -8.33 11.09 10.94
N THR A 21 -7.25 10.69 11.62
CA THR A 21 -6.05 11.52 11.81
C THR A 21 -4.85 11.02 11.01
N THR A 22 -4.69 9.70 10.91
CA THR A 22 -3.51 9.09 10.32
C THR A 22 -3.91 7.97 9.37
N THR A 23 -3.29 7.97 8.20
CA THR A 23 -3.33 6.88 7.25
C THR A 23 -2.09 6.03 7.44
N LYS A 24 -2.29 4.72 7.57
CA LYS A 24 -1.22 3.75 7.83
C LYS A 24 -1.12 2.79 6.66
N ALA A 25 0.09 2.55 6.17
CA ALA A 25 0.44 1.49 5.23
C ALA A 25 1.17 0.36 5.96
N ARG A 26 0.81 -0.88 5.66
CA ARG A 26 1.46 -2.10 6.17
C ARG A 26 1.83 -2.98 4.99
N PHE A 27 3.13 -3.20 4.83
CA PHE A 27 3.68 -3.95 3.71
C PHE A 27 4.19 -5.31 4.17
N PHE A 28 3.57 -6.35 3.64
CA PHE A 28 3.87 -7.73 3.96
C PHE A 28 4.49 -8.43 2.76
N GLY A 29 5.40 -9.36 3.02
CA GLY A 29 5.92 -10.25 1.99
C GLY A 29 6.35 -11.60 2.52
N LYS A 30 6.48 -12.57 1.62
CA LYS A 30 7.00 -13.91 1.95
C LYS A 30 8.53 -13.88 2.02
N VAL A 31 9.09 -14.18 3.20
CA VAL A 31 10.53 -14.39 3.43
C VAL A 31 10.73 -15.84 3.84
N ASN A 32 11.51 -16.60 3.09
CA ASN A 32 11.72 -18.04 3.30
C ASN A 32 10.40 -18.86 3.38
N GLY A 33 9.38 -18.46 2.62
CA GLY A 33 8.07 -19.12 2.60
C GLY A 33 7.09 -18.64 3.67
N GLU A 34 7.51 -17.81 4.62
CA GLU A 34 6.66 -17.28 5.69
C GLU A 34 6.29 -15.82 5.48
N TRP A 35 5.07 -15.45 5.85
CA TRP A 35 4.64 -14.06 5.83
C TRP A 35 5.34 -13.24 6.92
N ARG A 36 5.90 -12.10 6.54
CA ARG A 36 6.51 -11.13 7.45
C ARG A 36 5.96 -9.74 7.17
N LEU A 37 5.76 -8.96 8.23
CA LEU A 37 5.66 -7.50 8.10
C LEU A 37 7.06 -6.98 7.75
N ILE A 38 7.21 -6.41 6.56
CA ILE A 38 8.48 -5.91 6.05
C ILE A 38 8.70 -4.47 6.51
N ALA A 39 7.69 -3.62 6.31
CA ALA A 39 7.76 -2.21 6.66
C ALA A 39 6.38 -1.62 6.93
N THR A 40 6.39 -0.47 7.60
CA THR A 40 5.23 0.33 7.91
C THR A 40 5.48 1.76 7.47
N GLY A 41 4.51 2.38 6.83
CA GLY A 41 4.53 3.82 6.57
C GLY A 41 3.28 4.47 7.16
N GLU A 42 3.37 5.73 7.54
CA GLU A 42 2.29 6.52 8.12
C GLU A 42 2.33 7.95 7.60
N ALA A 43 1.16 8.50 7.29
CA ALA A 43 1.02 9.89 6.89
C ALA A 43 -0.24 10.50 7.53
N PRO A 44 -0.30 11.82 7.72
CA PRO A 44 -1.54 12.49 8.08
C PRO A 44 -2.66 12.14 7.09
N THR A 45 -3.85 11.85 7.60
CA THR A 45 -5.03 11.68 6.75
C THR A 45 -5.45 13.02 6.18
N THR A 46 -5.84 13.01 4.90
CA THR A 46 -6.19 14.20 4.11
C THR A 46 -7.68 14.27 3.79
N VAL A 47 -8.53 13.76 4.70
CA VAL A 47 -9.99 13.74 4.56
C VAL A 47 -10.60 15.13 4.72
N GLU A 48 -9.98 15.99 5.52
CA GLU A 48 -10.44 17.35 5.78
C GLU A 48 -9.87 18.37 4.78
N LYS A 49 -10.44 19.57 4.80
CA LYS A 49 -9.90 20.73 4.08
C LYS A 49 -8.45 21.03 4.47
N PRO A 50 -7.62 21.51 3.53
CA PRO A 50 -7.96 21.93 2.16
C PRO A 50 -7.90 20.80 1.11
N PHE A 51 -7.59 19.57 1.52
CA PHE A 51 -7.33 18.48 0.57
C PHE A 51 -8.60 17.75 0.15
N GLU A 52 -9.42 17.35 1.13
CA GLU A 52 -10.68 16.62 0.89
C GLU A 52 -10.51 15.39 -0.02
N ASP A 53 -9.34 14.72 0.07
CA ASP A 53 -8.98 13.54 -0.72
C ASP A 53 -8.04 12.64 0.09
N VAL A 54 -8.58 11.55 0.63
CA VAL A 54 -7.83 10.56 1.42
C VAL A 54 -6.74 9.82 0.63
N THR A 55 -6.82 9.81 -0.71
CA THR A 55 -5.84 9.11 -1.53
C THR A 55 -4.46 9.76 -1.46
N ILE A 56 -4.39 11.04 -1.10
CA ILE A 56 -3.13 11.76 -0.84
C ILE A 56 -2.44 11.17 0.39
N GLY A 57 -3.15 11.05 1.52
CA GLY A 57 -2.64 10.40 2.73
C GLY A 57 -2.23 8.94 2.49
N VAL A 58 -3.01 8.19 1.69
CA VAL A 58 -2.66 6.83 1.28
C VAL A 58 -1.35 6.81 0.50
N ARG A 59 -1.21 7.63 -0.56
CA ARG A 59 0.01 7.68 -1.36
C ARG A 59 1.22 8.06 -0.52
N ASN A 60 1.09 9.04 0.37
CA ASN A 60 2.18 9.47 1.24
C ASN A 60 2.64 8.36 2.19
N ALA A 61 1.71 7.63 2.81
CA ALA A 61 2.04 6.49 3.66
C ALA A 61 2.71 5.34 2.86
N VAL A 62 2.33 5.17 1.59
CA VAL A 62 2.96 4.18 0.71
C VAL A 62 4.35 4.62 0.26
N VAL A 63 4.57 5.91 -0.03
CA VAL A 63 5.90 6.46 -0.37
C VAL A 63 6.90 6.18 0.75
N GLU A 64 6.53 6.37 2.02
CA GLU A 64 7.42 6.03 3.14
C GLU A 64 7.80 4.54 3.15
N VAL A 65 6.87 3.64 2.81
CA VAL A 65 7.19 2.21 2.61
C VAL A 65 8.19 2.01 1.47
N GLU A 66 8.01 2.69 0.33
CA GLU A 66 8.94 2.60 -0.80
C GLU A 66 10.35 3.06 -0.39
N GLU A 67 10.46 4.16 0.35
CA GLU A 67 11.73 4.73 0.84
C GLU A 67 12.44 3.78 1.82
N LEU A 68 11.70 3.21 2.78
CA LEU A 68 12.26 2.29 3.79
C LEU A 68 12.73 0.96 3.19
N THR A 69 12.10 0.49 2.12
CA THR A 69 12.34 -0.86 1.58
C THR A 69 13.10 -0.86 0.25
N GLY A 70 13.13 0.26 -0.46
CA GLY A 70 13.51 0.35 -1.87
C GLY A 70 12.57 -0.44 -2.79
N HIS A 71 11.34 -0.73 -2.36
CA HIS A 71 10.34 -1.48 -3.14
C HIS A 71 9.38 -0.52 -3.81
N LYS A 72 9.39 -0.50 -5.14
CA LYS A 72 8.54 0.36 -5.97
C LYS A 72 7.13 -0.23 -6.04
N ILE A 73 6.15 0.47 -5.50
CA ILE A 73 4.74 0.12 -5.37
C ILE A 73 3.87 1.08 -6.21
N LEU A 74 4.14 2.38 -6.20
CA LEU A 74 3.36 3.39 -6.91
C LEU A 74 3.88 3.59 -8.33
N ARG A 75 2.97 3.79 -9.28
CA ARG A 75 3.32 4.16 -10.65
C ARG A 75 3.81 5.61 -10.71
N ASP A 76 4.81 5.88 -11.56
CA ASP A 76 5.36 7.22 -11.75
C ASP A 76 4.38 8.18 -12.44
N ASP A 77 3.40 7.65 -13.18
CA ASP A 77 2.34 8.41 -13.84
C ASP A 77 1.21 8.85 -12.88
N GLY A 78 1.30 8.48 -11.60
CA GLY A 78 0.29 8.77 -10.58
C GLY A 78 -1.01 7.97 -10.70
N GLN A 79 -1.14 7.05 -11.67
CA GLN A 79 -2.38 6.32 -11.96
C GLN A 79 -2.67 5.15 -11.00
N GLY A 80 -1.92 5.03 -9.91
CA GLY A 80 -2.18 4.06 -8.84
C GLY A 80 -0.98 3.17 -8.54
N MET A 81 -1.26 1.93 -8.15
CA MET A 81 -0.24 0.95 -7.75
C MET A 81 0.17 0.06 -8.93
N ILE A 82 1.39 -0.44 -8.88
CA ILE A 82 1.92 -1.44 -9.81
C ILE A 82 1.43 -2.81 -9.32
N MET A 83 0.49 -3.40 -10.07
CA MET A 83 -0.07 -4.71 -9.78
C MET A 83 -0.25 -5.52 -11.07
N PRO A 84 0.09 -6.83 -11.10
CA PRO A 84 0.67 -7.62 -10.00
C PRO A 84 2.16 -7.29 -9.75
N TYR A 85 2.81 -8.01 -8.83
CA TYR A 85 4.27 -7.97 -8.66
C TYR A 85 4.97 -8.38 -9.97
N GLN A 86 6.01 -7.62 -10.34
CA GLN A 86 6.70 -7.76 -11.64
C GLN A 86 8.12 -8.35 -11.52
N GLY A 87 8.54 -8.77 -10.33
CA GLY A 87 9.91 -9.23 -10.07
C GLY A 87 10.76 -8.18 -9.35
N GLY A 88 11.91 -8.62 -8.82
CA GLY A 88 12.81 -7.77 -8.04
C GLY A 88 12.10 -7.14 -6.85
N LYS A 89 12.12 -5.81 -6.76
CA LYS A 89 11.39 -5.01 -5.76
C LYS A 89 10.33 -4.12 -6.41
N VAL A 90 9.56 -4.64 -7.36
CA VAL A 90 8.58 -3.85 -8.13
C VAL A 90 7.20 -4.50 -8.12
N GLY A 91 6.20 -3.73 -7.67
CA GLY A 91 4.79 -4.10 -7.64
C GLY A 91 4.36 -4.93 -6.43
N ILE A 92 3.05 -5.08 -6.28
CA ILE A 92 2.38 -5.88 -5.25
C ILE A 92 1.30 -6.75 -5.88
N ASP A 93 0.90 -7.83 -5.19
CA ASP A 93 -0.08 -8.78 -5.71
C ASP A 93 -1.49 -8.51 -5.17
N VAL A 94 -1.56 -8.03 -3.93
CA VAL A 94 -2.83 -7.73 -3.26
C VAL A 94 -2.74 -6.35 -2.61
N TYR A 95 -3.77 -5.56 -2.84
CA TYR A 95 -4.01 -4.31 -2.14
C TYR A 95 -5.37 -4.37 -1.45
N VAL A 96 -5.41 -3.96 -0.18
CA VAL A 96 -6.63 -3.83 0.60
C VAL A 96 -6.60 -2.52 1.37
N SER A 97 -7.75 -1.86 1.48
CA SER A 97 -7.88 -0.69 2.35
C SER A 97 -9.09 -0.83 3.26
N THR A 98 -8.91 -0.44 4.51
CA THR A 98 -9.99 -0.10 5.44
C THR A 98 -10.04 1.42 5.59
N SER A 99 -11.23 1.97 5.81
CA SER A 99 -11.39 3.39 6.11
C SER A 99 -12.45 3.58 7.18
N SER A 100 -12.11 4.42 8.16
CA SER A 100 -13.05 4.98 9.14
C SER A 100 -13.12 6.50 9.06
N ALA A 101 -12.26 7.13 8.26
CA ALA A 101 -12.35 8.56 7.96
C ALA A 101 -13.70 8.84 7.27
N GLY A 102 -14.52 9.68 7.91
CA GLY A 102 -15.80 10.13 7.38
C GLY A 102 -15.61 11.44 6.64
N GLY A 103 -15.80 11.42 5.33
CA GLY A 103 -15.72 12.55 4.40
C GLY A 103 -16.15 12.12 3.01
#